data_AF-A0A9D7YJG2-F1
#
_entry.id   AF-A0A9D7YJG2-F1
#
_cell.length_a   1.000
_cell.length_b   1.000
_cell.length_c   1.000
_cell.angle_alpha   90.00
_cell.angle_beta   90.00
_cell.angle_gamma   90.00
#
_symmetry.space_group_name_H-M   'P 1'
#
loop_
_entity.id
_entity.type
_entity.pdbx_description
1 polymer ?
#
loop_
_entity_poly.entity_id
_entity_poly.type
_entity_poly.pdbx_seq_one_letter_code
_entity_poly.pdbx_strand_id
1 'polypeptide(L)' 'MKNLKQLELLEDVLENSSIILPITINGKRRSEIEVAKDTSKNEIIALAKEATSKWLEEKSIIKEIYVPNKLVNLVVK' A
#
# COMPACT_ATOMS: atom_id res chain seq x y z
N MET A 1 -12.95 -45.72 11.74
CA MET A 1 -13.00 -44.24 11.76
C MET A 1 -11.57 -43.75 11.97
N LYS A 2 -10.84 -43.46 10.88
CA LYS A 2 -9.44 -43.03 10.98
C LYS A 2 -9.41 -41.53 11.27
N ASN A 3 -8.75 -41.24 12.38
CA ASN A 3 -8.60 -39.96 13.04
C ASN A 3 -8.32 -38.80 12.09
N LEU A 4 -8.95 -37.67 12.43
CA LEU A 4 -8.77 -36.36 11.81
C LEU A 4 -7.28 -36.08 11.62
N LYS A 5 -6.87 -35.94 10.36
CA LYS A 5 -5.53 -35.51 9.98
C LYS A 5 -5.32 -34.13 10.59
N GLN A 6 -4.41 -34.04 11.55
CA GLN A 6 -3.98 -32.78 12.14
C GLN A 6 -3.52 -31.88 10.98
N LEU A 7 -4.22 -30.76 10.81
CA LEU A 7 -3.82 -29.74 9.87
C LEU A 7 -2.53 -29.13 10.43
N GLU A 8 -1.37 -29.53 9.90
CA GLU A 8 -0.13 -28.81 10.14
C GLU A 8 -0.32 -27.41 9.59
N LEU A 9 -0.48 -26.44 10.50
CA LEU A 9 -0.45 -25.04 10.14
C LEU A 9 0.97 -24.77 9.64
N LEU A 10 1.13 -24.67 8.32
CA LEU A 10 2.36 -24.17 7.73
C LEU A 10 2.47 -22.69 8.10
N GLU A 11 3.22 -22.39 9.15
CA GLU A 11 3.48 -21.02 9.63
C GLU A 11 4.08 -20.12 8.54
N ASP A 12 4.78 -20.71 7.55
CA ASP A 12 5.35 -20.06 6.36
C ASP A 12 4.30 -19.38 5.44
N VAL A 13 3.05 -19.85 5.40
CA VAL A 13 2.07 -19.35 4.41
C VAL A 13 1.33 -18.11 4.92
N LEU A 14 1.50 -17.74 6.19
CA LEU A 14 0.90 -16.53 6.76
C LEU A 14 1.75 -15.26 6.59
N GLU A 15 2.92 -15.36 5.96
CA GLU A 15 3.64 -14.19 5.47
C GLU A 15 3.01 -13.72 4.16
N ASN A 16 1.84 -13.08 4.26
CA ASN A 16 1.48 -12.12 3.23
C ASN A 16 2.51 -10.98 3.35
N SER A 17 3.62 -11.13 2.65
CA SER A 17 4.70 -10.13 2.60
C SER A 17 4.21 -8.85 1.95
N SER A 18 3.06 -8.86 1.28
CA SER A 18 2.39 -7.72 0.69
C SER A 18 1.29 -7.13 1.59
N ILE A 19 1.16 -5.80 1.54
CA ILE A 19 0.12 -5.00 2.17
C ILE A 19 -0.53 -4.11 1.13
N ILE A 20 -1.84 -3.94 1.24
CA ILE A 20 -2.59 -3.01 0.40
C ILE A 20 -2.54 -1.63 1.07
N LEU A 21 -1.83 -0.69 0.45
CA LEU A 21 -1.76 0.69 0.86
C LEU A 21 -2.75 1.54 0.04
N PRO A 22 -3.79 2.09 0.68
CA PRO A 22 -4.64 3.07 0.02
C PRO A 22 -3.88 4.39 -0.20
N ILE A 23 -4.01 4.92 -1.40
CA ILE A 23 -3.48 6.22 -1.80
C ILE A 23 -4.61 7.23 -1.82
N THR A 24 -4.39 8.31 -1.08
CA THR A 24 -5.31 9.43 -0.94
C THR A 24 -4.68 10.70 -1.48
N ILE A 25 -5.49 11.57 -2.08
CA ILE A 25 -5.07 12.90 -2.55
C ILE A 25 -5.98 13.94 -1.91
N ASN A 26 -5.40 14.88 -1.17
CA ASN A 26 -6.16 15.85 -0.36
C ASN A 26 -7.25 15.16 0.50
N GLY A 27 -6.93 14.00 1.08
CA GLY A 27 -7.84 13.22 1.93
C GLY A 27 -8.92 12.41 1.18
N LYS A 28 -8.98 12.47 -0.15
CA LYS A 28 -9.89 11.61 -0.96
C LYS A 28 -9.15 10.38 -1.48
N ARG A 29 -9.68 9.17 -1.26
CA ARG A 29 -9.11 7.93 -1.83
C ARG A 29 -9.18 7.97 -3.36
N ARG A 30 -8.07 7.69 -4.03
CA ARG A 30 -7.96 7.73 -5.50
C ARG A 30 -7.50 6.41 -6.09
N SER A 31 -6.55 5.78 -5.42
CA SER A 31 -6.00 4.49 -5.84
C SER A 31 -5.57 3.68 -4.62
N GLU A 32 -5.13 2.47 -4.85
CA GLU A 32 -4.48 1.60 -3.88
C GLU A 32 -3.38 0.84 -4.57
N ILE A 33 -2.29 0.58 -3.86
CA ILE A 33 -1.16 -0.20 -4.35
C ILE A 33 -0.90 -1.34 -3.38
N GLU A 34 -0.59 -2.50 -3.94
CA GLU A 34 -0.08 -3.62 -3.16
C GLU A 34 1.45 -3.53 -3.15
N VAL A 35 2.05 -3.40 -1.98
CA VAL A 35 3.50 -3.29 -1.81
C VAL A 35 3.98 -4.23 -0.72
N ALA A 36 5.26 -4.61 -0.74
CA ALA A 36 5.81 -5.40 0.35
C ALA A 36 5.88 -4.57 1.65
N LYS A 37 5.79 -5.23 2.82
CA LYS A 37 5.97 -4.58 4.13
C LYS A 37 7.33 -3.87 4.25
N ASP A 38 8.35 -4.44 3.62
CA ASP A 38 9.73 -3.92 3.64
C ASP A 38 10.01 -2.91 2.51
N THR A 39 9.00 -2.53 1.71
CA THR A 39 9.19 -1.54 0.66
C THR A 39 9.55 -0.18 1.26
N SER A 40 10.61 0.43 0.72
CA SER A 40 11.07 1.73 1.17
C SER A 40 10.03 2.83 0.92
N LYS A 41 9.97 3.82 1.81
CA LYS A 41 9.08 4.99 1.67
C LYS A 41 9.18 5.66 0.29
N ASN A 42 10.38 5.83 -0.24
CA ASN A 42 10.58 6.47 -1.55
C ASN A 42 9.95 5.69 -2.69
N GLU A 43 10.12 4.36 -2.71
CA GLU A 43 9.49 3.46 -3.68
C GLU A 43 7.97 3.52 -3.58
N ILE A 44 7.43 3.45 -2.36
CA ILE A 44 5.98 3.55 -2.12
C ILE A 44 5.42 4.88 -2.63
N ILE A 45 6.13 5.99 -2.40
CA ILE A 45 5.72 7.31 -2.89
C ILE A 45 5.81 7.39 -4.42
N ALA A 46 6.84 6.81 -5.04
CA ALA A 46 6.98 6.76 -6.49
C ALA A 46 5.84 5.98 -7.14
N LEU A 47 5.54 4.78 -6.63
CA LEU A 47 4.40 3.97 -7.06
C LEU A 47 3.08 4.71 -6.85
N ALA A 48 2.94 5.42 -5.72
CA ALA A 48 1.74 6.20 -5.46
C ALA A 48 1.56 7.36 -6.45
N LYS A 49 2.64 8.04 -6.83
CA LYS A 49 2.62 9.10 -7.86
C LYS A 49 2.27 8.55 -9.22
N GLU A 50 2.85 7.41 -9.60
CA GLU A 50 2.56 6.77 -10.89
C GLU A 50 1.08 6.35 -10.95
N ALA A 51 0.61 5.63 -9.92
CA ALA A 51 -0.77 5.19 -9.79
C ALA A 51 -1.77 6.36 -9.70
N THR A 52 -1.30 7.56 -9.30
CA THR A 52 -2.13 8.76 -9.23
C THR A 52 -1.77 9.88 -10.21
N SER A 53 -0.95 9.59 -11.21
CA SER A 53 -0.40 10.59 -12.13
C SER A 53 -1.51 11.42 -12.80
N LYS A 54 -2.61 10.76 -13.20
CA LYS A 54 -3.81 11.40 -13.76
C LYS A 54 -4.44 12.51 -12.89
N TRP A 55 -4.26 12.45 -11.57
CA TRP A 55 -4.74 13.49 -10.65
C TRP A 55 -3.65 14.49 -10.24
N LEU A 56 -2.40 14.24 -10.65
CA LEU A 56 -1.22 15.07 -10.40
C LEU A 56 -0.86 15.95 -11.61
N GLU A 57 -1.27 15.60 -12.84
CA GLU A 57 -0.86 16.30 -14.08
C GLU A 57 -1.09 17.83 -14.06
N GLU A 58 -2.14 18.32 -13.41
CA GLU A 58 -2.44 19.75 -13.31
C GLU A 58 -2.20 20.32 -11.90
N LYS A 59 -1.55 19.57 -11.01
CA LYS A 59 -1.45 19.92 -9.60
C LYS A 59 -0.03 19.84 -9.07
N SER A 60 0.33 20.79 -8.22
CA SER A 60 1.65 20.78 -7.58
C SER A 60 1.59 20.03 -6.26
N ILE A 61 2.48 19.05 -6.07
CA ILE A 61 2.59 18.31 -4.80
C ILE A 61 3.18 19.24 -3.74
N ILE A 62 2.42 19.50 -2.68
CA ILE A 62 2.82 20.32 -1.52
C ILE A 62 3.44 19.44 -0.43
N LYS A 63 2.84 18.27 -0.18
CA LYS A 63 3.30 17.34 0.87
C LYS A 63 3.06 15.89 0.50
N GLU A 64 3.96 15.03 0.96
CA GLU A 64 3.90 13.60 0.79
C GLU A 64 3.92 12.94 2.17
N ILE A 65 2.82 12.32 2.54
CA ILE A 65 2.62 11.78 3.88
C ILE A 65 2.50 10.27 3.72
N TYR A 66 3.51 9.55 4.18
CA TYR A 66 3.48 8.10 4.24
C TYR A 66 3.25 7.68 5.69
N VAL A 67 2.23 6.87 5.90
CA VAL A 67 1.97 6.21 7.18
C VAL A 67 2.24 4.72 6.99
N PRO A 68 3.32 4.18 7.60
CA PRO A 68 3.70 2.79 7.44
C PRO A 68 2.54 1.83 7.73
N ASN A 69 2.34 0.85 6.85
CA ASN A 69 1.28 -0.15 6.96
C ASN A 69 -0.15 0.43 7.06
N LYS A 70 -0.37 1.70 6.71
CA LYS A 70 -1.67 2.38 6.82
C LYS A 70 -2.14 3.02 5.53
N LEU A 71 -1.42 4.04 5.03
CA LEU A 71 -1.82 4.78 3.84
C LEU A 71 -0.71 5.67 3.29
N VAL A 72 -0.91 6.14 2.06
CA VAL A 72 -0.17 7.25 1.46
C VAL A 72 -1.15 8.39 1.22
N ASN A 73 -0.78 9.61 1.61
CA ASN A 73 -1.54 10.82 1.31
C ASN A 73 -0.65 11.83 0.59
N LEU A 74 -1.07 12.23 -0.61
CA LEU A 74 -0.45 13.25 -1.42
C LEU A 74 -1.28 14.53 -1.30
N VAL A 75 -0.70 15.57 -0.71
CA VAL A 75 -1.33 16.89 -0.63
C VAL A 75 -0.92 17.68 -1.85
N VAL A 76 -1.90 18.15 -2.61
CA VAL A 76 -1.68 18.84 -3.89
C VAL A 76 -2.42 20.17 -3.92
N LYS A 77 -1.83 21.18 -4.56
CA LYS A 77 -2.45 22.49 -4.82
C LYS A 77 -2.98 22.56 -6.24
#